data_AF-A0A8T3MKH8-F1
#
_entry.id   AF-A0A8T3MKH8-F1
#
_cell.length_a   1.000
_cell.length_b   1.000
_cell.length_c   1.000
_cell.angle_alpha   90.00
_cell.angle_beta   90.00
_cell.angle_gamma   90.00
#
_symmetry.space_group_name_H-M   'P 1'
#
loop_
_entity.id
_entity.type
_entity.pdbx_description
1 polymer ?
#
loop_
_entity_poly.entity_id
_entity_poly.type
_entity_poly.pdbx_seq_one_letter_code
_entity_poly.pdbx_strand_id
1 'polypeptide(L)'
;MWSPNGDRILTIQPAGPGIAGGALTPVAVTIDRDGSARQFPESRAPTATPTWSPLGDAFAVVVDRRGIDGASAQAELEVRFLGVDGSVARPPIAARDAAWTRAGVLLLTDAAIDLSLGPSSRAVIELARILDDPRGGFATDRASVTFASLAATPDGGFASVRVAVTPRNGVNQFAIALIRVADGALTGFLPGSTLQDVGWSPSGRLLGSTLAGRPES
;
A
#
# COMPACT_ATOMS: atom_id res chain seq x y z
N MET A 1 -2.94 -3.28 12.68
CA MET A 1 -1.52 -3.70 12.59
C MET A 1 -0.73 -3.16 13.79
N TRP A 2 0.23 -3.92 14.32
CA TRP A 2 1.10 -3.44 15.40
C TRP A 2 2.14 -2.44 14.89
N SER A 3 2.52 -1.47 15.74
CA SER A 3 3.68 -0.61 15.53
C SER A 3 4.97 -1.43 15.50
N PRO A 4 6.05 -0.94 14.87
CA PRO A 4 7.34 -1.64 14.87
C PRO A 4 7.89 -1.93 16.27
N ASN A 5 7.56 -1.07 17.24
CA ASN A 5 7.97 -1.21 18.64
C ASN A 5 7.00 -2.10 19.45
N GLY A 6 5.88 -2.52 18.86
CA GLY A 6 4.86 -3.35 19.49
C GLY A 6 4.11 -2.68 20.64
N ASP A 7 4.15 -1.35 20.72
CA ASP A 7 3.53 -0.54 21.78
C ASP A 7 2.15 0.02 21.39
N ARG A 8 1.79 -0.03 20.09
CA ARG A 8 0.52 0.50 19.57
C ARG A 8 -0.08 -0.40 18.51
N ILE A 9 -1.40 -0.34 18.39
CA ILE A 9 -2.14 -0.89 17.26
C ILE A 9 -2.65 0.28 16.42
N LEU A 10 -2.42 0.23 15.10
CA LEU A 10 -3.06 1.09 14.11
C LEU A 10 -4.18 0.32 13.42
N THR A 11 -5.36 0.92 13.37
CA THR A 11 -6.55 0.34 12.73
C THR A 11 -7.37 1.42 12.05
N ILE A 12 -8.32 1.03 11.21
CA ILE A 12 -9.31 1.91 10.62
C ILE A 12 -10.66 1.66 11.31
N GLN A 13 -11.34 2.72 11.72
CA GLN A 13 -12.65 2.66 12.38
C GLN A 13 -13.57 3.75 11.84
N PRO A 14 -14.90 3.59 11.90
CA PRO A 14 -15.82 4.71 11.68
C PRO A 14 -15.47 5.88 12.59
N ALA A 15 -15.46 7.11 12.05
CA ALA A 15 -15.14 8.33 12.79
C ALA A 15 -15.97 8.53 14.08
N GLY A 16 -17.17 7.94 14.15
CA GLY A 16 -18.04 8.11 15.30
C GLY A 16 -18.59 9.54 15.44
N PRO A 17 -19.33 9.83 16.52
CA PRO A 17 -19.89 11.15 16.76
C PRO A 17 -18.79 12.15 17.17
N GLY A 18 -18.77 13.34 16.53
CA GLY A 18 -17.85 14.42 16.88
C GLY A 18 -16.87 14.86 15.77
N ILE A 19 -16.78 14.12 14.65
CA ILE A 19 -15.98 14.53 13.48
C ILE A 19 -16.91 15.01 12.35
N ALA A 20 -16.68 16.23 11.87
CA ALA A 20 -17.46 16.83 10.77
C ALA A 20 -17.29 16.03 9.45
N GLY A 21 -18.41 15.63 8.83
CA GLY A 21 -18.44 14.88 7.56
C GLY A 21 -19.17 13.53 7.61
N GLY A 22 -20.02 13.29 8.61
CA GLY A 22 -20.85 12.08 8.73
C GLY A 22 -20.20 10.99 9.58
N ALA A 23 -20.98 10.40 10.50
CA ALA A 23 -20.52 9.45 11.52
C ALA A 23 -20.00 8.10 10.96
N LEU A 24 -20.13 7.87 9.65
CA LEU A 24 -19.81 6.59 8.99
C LEU A 24 -18.49 6.61 8.20
N THR A 25 -17.93 7.79 7.89
CA THR A 25 -16.68 7.84 7.12
C THR A 25 -15.53 7.35 8.00
N PRO A 26 -14.74 6.36 7.56
CA PRO A 26 -13.68 5.82 8.39
C PRO A 26 -12.52 6.80 8.57
N VAL A 27 -11.79 6.62 9.67
CA VAL A 27 -10.54 7.28 10.02
C VAL A 27 -9.57 6.25 10.60
N ALA A 28 -8.29 6.53 10.52
CA ALA A 28 -7.26 5.84 11.27
C ALA A 28 -7.38 6.13 12.77
N VAL A 29 -7.07 5.11 13.56
CA VAL A 29 -7.08 5.13 15.02
C VAL A 29 -5.84 4.39 15.52
N THR A 30 -5.11 5.00 16.44
CA THR A 30 -4.07 4.31 17.22
C THR A 30 -4.62 3.93 18.59
N ILE A 31 -4.27 2.74 19.06
CA ILE A 31 -4.62 2.23 20.38
C ILE A 31 -3.31 1.85 21.09
N ASP A 32 -3.02 2.50 22.21
CA ASP A 32 -1.85 2.21 23.04
C ASP A 32 -2.08 0.94 23.88
N ARG A 33 -1.01 0.38 24.48
CA ARG A 33 -1.10 -0.84 25.31
C ARG A 33 -2.04 -0.72 26.51
N ASP A 34 -2.27 0.49 27.01
CA ASP A 34 -3.20 0.76 28.11
C ASP A 34 -4.67 0.84 27.65
N GLY A 35 -4.93 0.69 26.35
CA GLY A 35 -6.25 0.78 25.74
C GLY A 35 -6.66 2.21 25.40
N SER A 36 -5.84 3.22 25.69
CA SER A 36 -6.12 4.59 25.25
C SER A 36 -6.10 4.68 23.73
N ALA A 37 -7.11 5.32 23.17
CA ALA A 37 -7.31 5.40 21.72
C ALA A 37 -7.28 6.85 21.26
N ARG A 38 -6.67 7.07 20.09
CA ARG A 38 -6.60 8.36 19.42
C ARG A 38 -7.06 8.21 17.99
N GLN A 39 -8.00 9.05 17.59
CA GLN A 39 -8.45 9.13 16.20
C GLN A 39 -7.69 10.22 15.44
N PHE A 40 -7.59 10.04 14.13
CA PHE A 40 -6.90 10.98 13.24
C PHE A 40 -7.88 11.48 12.18
N PRO A 41 -8.63 12.57 12.43
CA PRO A 41 -9.60 13.13 11.47
C PRO A 41 -9.01 13.42 10.08
N GLU A 42 -7.73 13.76 10.02
CA GLU A 42 -6.98 14.00 8.79
C GLU A 42 -6.82 12.74 7.94
N SER A 43 -7.11 11.56 8.46
CA SER A 43 -7.08 10.29 7.70
C SER A 43 -8.45 9.89 7.16
N ARG A 44 -9.42 10.80 7.15
CA ARG A 44 -10.80 10.56 6.69
C ARG A 44 -10.85 9.94 5.29
N ALA A 45 -11.74 8.97 5.12
CA ALA A 45 -11.95 8.20 3.88
C ALA A 45 -10.71 7.43 3.41
N PRO A 46 -10.11 6.59 4.29
CA PRO A 46 -8.94 5.77 3.93
C PRO A 46 -9.30 4.67 2.93
N THR A 47 -8.36 4.31 2.08
CA THR A 47 -8.59 3.41 0.92
C THR A 47 -7.72 2.16 0.95
N ALA A 48 -6.58 2.26 1.62
CA ALA A 48 -5.58 1.21 1.76
C ALA A 48 -5.26 0.98 3.23
N THR A 49 -4.64 -0.16 3.51
CA THR A 49 -4.08 -0.44 4.83
C THR A 49 -2.97 0.58 5.12
N PRO A 50 -3.02 1.32 6.24
CA PRO A 50 -1.94 2.22 6.61
C PRO A 50 -0.60 1.49 6.75
N THR A 51 0.49 2.24 6.73
CA THR A 51 1.84 1.71 6.92
C THR A 51 2.58 2.52 7.99
N TRP A 52 3.20 1.83 8.94
CA TRP A 52 3.96 2.50 10.00
C TRP A 52 5.29 3.02 9.47
N SER A 53 5.68 4.22 9.92
CA SER A 53 7.07 4.64 9.85
C SER A 53 7.97 3.61 10.57
N PRO A 54 9.23 3.43 10.16
CA PRO A 54 10.13 2.47 10.79
C PRO A 54 10.40 2.71 12.27
N LEU A 55 10.27 3.97 12.73
CA LEU A 55 10.45 4.36 14.12
C LEU A 55 9.18 4.18 14.97
N GLY A 56 8.03 4.02 14.33
CA GLY A 56 6.73 3.88 15.01
C GLY A 56 6.17 5.18 15.58
N ASP A 57 6.76 6.33 15.25
CA ASP A 57 6.34 7.67 15.68
C ASP A 57 5.38 8.34 14.70
N ALA A 58 5.28 7.84 13.48
CA ALA A 58 4.32 8.27 12.47
C ALA A 58 3.78 7.10 11.63
N PHE A 59 2.74 7.33 10.85
CA PHE A 59 2.22 6.40 9.86
C PHE A 59 1.79 7.13 8.58
N ALA A 60 1.74 6.39 7.47
CA ALA A 60 1.20 6.85 6.21
C ALA A 60 -0.13 6.15 5.92
N VAL A 61 -1.08 6.88 5.36
CA VAL A 61 -2.40 6.38 5.00
C VAL A 61 -2.86 7.01 3.68
N VAL A 62 -3.38 6.19 2.78
CA VAL A 62 -3.99 6.67 1.54
C VAL A 62 -5.43 7.06 1.82
N VAL A 63 -5.82 8.26 1.41
CA VAL A 63 -7.18 8.80 1.59
C VAL A 63 -7.73 9.35 0.29
N ASP A 64 -9.06 9.45 0.20
CA ASP A 64 -9.70 10.39 -0.74
C ASP A 64 -9.53 11.81 -0.20
N ARG A 65 -8.77 12.64 -0.92
CA ARG A 65 -8.51 14.05 -0.58
C ARG A 65 -9.79 14.85 -0.35
N ARG A 66 -10.88 14.48 -1.01
CA ARG A 66 -12.20 15.11 -0.87
C ARG A 66 -12.89 14.75 0.45
N GLY A 67 -12.44 13.67 1.12
CA GLY A 67 -12.97 13.18 2.39
C GLY A 67 -14.32 12.46 2.27
N ILE A 68 -14.67 11.97 1.07
CA ILE A 68 -15.99 11.41 0.76
C ILE A 68 -15.96 9.89 0.86
N ASP A 69 -15.31 9.24 -0.12
CA ASP A 69 -15.23 7.80 -0.25
C ASP A 69 -14.05 7.44 -1.14
N GLY A 70 -13.02 6.88 -0.54
CA GLY A 70 -11.83 6.51 -1.28
C GLY A 70 -11.84 5.12 -1.89
N ALA A 71 -12.94 4.36 -1.74
CA ALA A 71 -13.20 3.19 -2.58
C ALA A 71 -13.79 3.56 -3.96
N SER A 72 -14.20 4.81 -4.15
CA SER A 72 -14.78 5.29 -5.42
C SER A 72 -13.75 5.35 -6.54
N ALA A 73 -14.16 5.00 -7.76
CA ALA A 73 -13.34 5.20 -8.96
C ALA A 73 -13.05 6.68 -9.27
N GLN A 74 -13.79 7.60 -8.65
CA GLN A 74 -13.61 9.05 -8.76
C GLN A 74 -12.79 9.62 -7.59
N ALA A 75 -12.25 8.78 -6.71
CA ALA A 75 -11.48 9.22 -5.56
C ALA A 75 -10.21 9.95 -6.01
N GLU A 76 -9.93 11.08 -5.34
CA GLU A 76 -8.70 11.83 -5.56
C GLU A 76 -7.70 11.40 -4.51
N LEU A 77 -6.88 10.41 -4.83
CA LEU A 77 -6.05 9.75 -3.83
C LEU A 77 -4.78 10.53 -3.49
N GLU A 78 -4.52 10.64 -2.19
CA GLU A 78 -3.26 11.12 -1.65
C GLU A 78 -2.82 10.32 -0.43
N VAL A 79 -1.52 10.22 -0.24
CA VAL A 79 -0.88 9.65 0.94
C VAL A 79 -0.67 10.78 1.94
N ARG A 80 -1.28 10.65 3.12
CA ARG A 80 -1.06 11.54 4.26
C ARG A 80 -0.12 10.90 5.26
N PHE A 81 0.76 11.71 5.85
CA PHE A 81 1.75 11.28 6.83
C PHE A 81 1.44 11.93 8.16
N LEU A 82 1.06 11.12 9.14
CA LEU A 82 0.52 11.57 10.42
C LEU A 82 1.40 11.06 11.55
N GLY A 83 1.86 11.98 12.41
CA GLY A 83 2.53 11.66 13.65
C GLY A 83 1.54 11.08 14.65
N VAL A 84 1.98 10.15 15.50
CA VAL A 84 1.12 9.57 16.56
C VAL A 84 0.66 10.61 17.57
N ASP A 85 1.39 11.74 17.65
CA ASP A 85 1.05 12.93 18.43
C ASP A 85 -0.03 13.81 17.77
N GLY A 86 -0.55 13.41 16.61
CA GLY A 86 -1.58 14.13 15.85
C GLY A 86 -1.01 15.21 14.93
N SER A 87 0.31 15.36 14.87
CA SER A 87 0.96 16.29 13.94
C SER A 87 0.96 15.77 12.50
N VAL A 88 1.16 16.66 11.54
CA VAL A 88 1.47 16.29 10.16
C VAL A 88 2.97 16.02 10.06
N ALA A 89 3.36 14.75 9.87
CA ALA A 89 4.75 14.34 9.85
C ALA A 89 5.48 14.75 8.55
N ARG A 90 4.76 14.78 7.42
CA ARG A 90 5.25 15.20 6.10
C ARG A 90 4.10 15.78 5.26
N PRO A 91 4.39 16.65 4.27
CA PRO A 91 3.39 17.08 3.30
C PRO A 91 2.72 15.88 2.59
N PRO A 92 1.42 15.95 2.26
CA PRO A 92 0.75 14.91 1.49
C PRO A 92 1.37 14.73 0.10
N ILE A 93 1.31 13.51 -0.42
CA ILE A 93 1.82 13.17 -1.75
C ILE A 93 0.73 12.45 -2.54
N ALA A 94 0.47 12.88 -3.78
CA ALA A 94 -0.46 12.19 -4.68
C ALA A 94 0.08 10.80 -5.04
N ALA A 95 -0.58 9.76 -4.55
CA ALA A 95 -0.26 8.36 -4.82
C ALA A 95 -1.45 7.48 -4.40
N ARG A 96 -1.53 6.29 -4.98
CA ARG A 96 -2.63 5.32 -4.80
C ARG A 96 -2.34 4.29 -3.73
N ASP A 97 -1.07 4.07 -3.41
CA ASP A 97 -0.63 3.19 -2.34
C ASP A 97 0.74 3.63 -1.80
N ALA A 98 1.07 3.20 -0.58
CA ALA A 98 2.34 3.52 0.05
C ALA A 98 2.87 2.40 0.95
N ALA A 99 4.20 2.22 0.93
CA ALA A 99 4.91 1.36 1.87
C ALA A 99 6.08 2.14 2.51
N TRP A 100 6.02 2.35 3.83
CA TRP A 100 7.04 3.10 4.55
C TRP A 100 8.14 2.17 5.05
N THR A 101 9.37 2.45 4.63
CA THR A 101 10.58 1.65 4.92
C THR A 101 11.68 2.52 5.52
N ARG A 102 12.76 1.89 6.00
CA ARG A 102 13.96 2.62 6.48
C ARG A 102 14.66 3.40 5.37
N ALA A 103 14.55 2.95 4.12
CA ALA A 103 15.13 3.66 2.98
C ALA A 103 14.30 4.87 2.52
N GLY A 104 13.04 4.97 2.94
CA GLY A 104 12.09 5.99 2.46
C GLY A 104 10.68 5.44 2.31
N VAL A 105 9.82 6.19 1.64
CA VAL A 105 8.44 5.77 1.37
C VAL A 105 8.33 5.38 -0.09
N LEU A 106 7.99 4.11 -0.35
CA LEU A 106 7.62 3.69 -1.69
C LEU A 106 6.18 4.13 -1.97
N LEU A 107 5.95 4.70 -3.14
CA LEU A 107 4.68 5.27 -3.57
C LEU A 107 4.27 4.61 -4.87
N LEU A 108 3.04 4.09 -4.94
CA LEU A 108 2.45 3.60 -6.17
C LEU A 108 1.64 4.74 -6.81
N THR A 109 2.03 5.16 -8.01
CA THR A 109 1.28 6.14 -8.81
C THR A 109 0.55 5.44 -9.96
N ASP A 110 -0.07 6.20 -10.86
CA ASP A 110 -0.67 5.64 -12.08
C ASP A 110 0.37 5.19 -13.12
N ALA A 111 1.61 5.69 -13.02
CA ALA A 111 2.65 5.45 -14.01
C ALA A 111 3.83 4.65 -13.48
N ALA A 112 4.17 4.79 -12.19
CA ALA A 112 5.40 4.25 -11.63
C ALA A 112 5.25 3.82 -10.17
N ILE A 113 6.28 3.11 -9.69
CA ILE A 113 6.61 3.06 -8.27
C ILE A 113 7.79 4.00 -8.03
N ASP A 114 7.60 4.96 -7.14
CA ASP A 114 8.60 5.94 -6.74
C ASP A 114 9.11 5.68 -5.32
N LEU A 115 10.36 6.06 -5.04
CA LEU A 115 10.90 6.12 -3.69
C LEU A 115 11.04 7.59 -3.27
N SER A 116 10.24 8.01 -2.29
CA SER A 116 10.31 9.32 -1.67
C SER A 116 11.24 9.33 -0.45
N LEU A 117 12.18 10.28 -0.45
CA LEU A 117 13.16 10.54 0.60
C LEU A 117 12.84 11.83 1.38
N GLY A 118 11.58 12.29 1.32
CA GLY A 118 11.17 13.60 1.82
C GLY A 118 10.98 14.59 0.67
N PRO A 119 11.81 15.63 0.52
CA PRO A 119 11.63 16.64 -0.53
C PRO A 119 12.00 16.14 -1.93
N SER A 120 12.74 15.03 -2.01
CA SER A 120 13.14 14.41 -3.27
C SER A 120 12.50 13.04 -3.43
N SER A 121 12.15 12.70 -4.67
CA SER A 121 11.71 11.37 -5.06
C SER A 121 12.53 10.90 -6.26
N ARG A 122 12.69 9.58 -6.40
CA ARG A 122 13.22 8.96 -7.62
C ARG A 122 12.28 7.85 -8.09
N ALA A 123 12.17 7.69 -9.40
CA ALA A 123 11.53 6.52 -9.98
C ALA A 123 12.31 5.25 -9.60
N VAL A 124 11.60 4.23 -9.15
CA VAL A 124 12.12 2.87 -8.98
C VAL A 124 11.87 2.08 -10.24
N ILE A 125 10.62 2.03 -10.71
CA ILE A 125 10.23 1.32 -11.92
C ILE A 125 8.96 1.91 -12.52
N GLU A 126 8.95 2.05 -13.85
CA GLU A 126 7.74 2.36 -14.63
C GLU A 126 6.82 1.13 -14.69
N LEU A 127 5.53 1.31 -14.46
CA LEU A 127 4.55 0.23 -14.45
C LEU A 127 4.44 -0.47 -15.82
N ALA A 128 4.70 0.26 -16.91
CA ALA A 128 4.82 -0.32 -18.25
C ALA A 128 5.91 -1.41 -18.33
N ARG A 129 7.05 -1.22 -17.66
CA ARG A 129 8.12 -2.23 -17.64
C ARG A 129 7.71 -3.52 -16.93
N ILE A 130 6.78 -3.44 -15.98
CA ILE A 130 6.21 -4.62 -15.31
C ILE A 130 5.32 -5.39 -16.29
N LEU A 131 4.52 -4.67 -17.07
CA LEU A 131 3.58 -5.26 -18.03
C LEU A 131 4.27 -5.86 -19.26
N ASP A 132 5.41 -5.32 -19.64
CA ASP A 132 6.18 -5.74 -20.81
C ASP A 132 7.16 -6.88 -20.48
N ASP A 133 7.33 -7.22 -19.20
CA ASP A 133 8.20 -8.32 -18.81
C ASP A 133 7.55 -9.67 -19.18
N PRO A 134 8.20 -10.48 -20.04
CA PRO A 134 7.62 -11.74 -20.51
C PRO A 134 7.40 -12.75 -19.38
N ARG A 135 8.11 -12.64 -18.26
CA ARG A 135 7.93 -13.51 -17.09
C ARG A 135 6.58 -13.29 -16.41
N GLY A 136 5.97 -12.12 -16.60
CA GLY A 136 4.62 -11.83 -16.11
C GLY A 136 3.51 -12.52 -16.90
N GLY A 137 3.79 -12.92 -18.16
CA GLY A 137 2.83 -13.64 -19.01
C GLY A 137 1.56 -12.84 -19.33
N PHE A 138 1.60 -11.51 -19.21
CA PHE A 138 0.46 -10.66 -19.45
C PHE A 138 0.12 -10.56 -20.94
N ALA A 139 -1.18 -10.63 -21.24
CA ALA A 139 -1.68 -10.39 -22.58
C ALA A 139 -1.34 -8.96 -23.03
N THR A 140 -1.02 -8.78 -24.31
CA THR A 140 -0.74 -7.47 -24.91
C THR A 140 -2.03 -6.72 -25.24
N ASP A 141 -3.08 -7.42 -25.66
CA ASP A 141 -4.41 -6.84 -25.92
C ASP A 141 -5.26 -6.80 -24.65
N ARG A 142 -5.25 -5.64 -23.99
CA ARG A 142 -5.80 -5.42 -22.64
C ARG A 142 -7.07 -4.58 -22.73
N ALA A 143 -8.11 -4.99 -22.00
CA ALA A 143 -9.30 -4.17 -21.74
C ALA A 143 -9.06 -3.23 -20.55
N SER A 144 -8.40 -3.71 -19.50
CA SER A 144 -8.02 -2.92 -18.34
C SER A 144 -6.78 -3.48 -17.64
N VAL A 145 -6.12 -2.61 -16.87
CA VAL A 145 -4.99 -2.94 -16.01
C VAL A 145 -5.18 -2.25 -14.67
N THR A 146 -4.95 -2.99 -13.58
CA THR A 146 -4.96 -2.46 -12.23
C THR A 146 -3.68 -2.85 -11.51
N PHE A 147 -3.01 -1.86 -10.95
CA PHE A 147 -1.96 -2.05 -9.95
C PHE A 147 -2.55 -1.77 -8.57
N ALA A 148 -2.29 -2.66 -7.62
CA ALA A 148 -2.81 -2.56 -6.26
C ALA A 148 -1.82 -3.18 -5.27
N SER A 149 -2.01 -2.90 -3.98
CA SER A 149 -1.33 -3.57 -2.87
C SER A 149 0.20 -3.52 -2.98
N LEU A 150 0.76 -2.34 -2.70
CA LEU A 150 2.19 -2.14 -2.57
C LEU A 150 2.67 -2.60 -1.20
N ALA A 151 3.65 -3.48 -1.18
CA ALA A 151 4.34 -3.89 0.03
C ALA A 151 5.86 -3.85 -0.17
N ALA A 152 6.60 -3.74 0.92
CA ALA A 152 8.05 -3.67 0.87
C ALA A 152 8.70 -4.31 2.09
N THR A 153 9.97 -4.68 1.93
CA THR A 153 10.79 -5.11 3.06
C THR A 153 11.06 -3.93 4.00
N PRO A 154 11.19 -4.15 5.32
CA PRO A 154 11.37 -3.04 6.26
C PRO A 154 12.60 -2.16 6.00
N ASP A 155 13.66 -2.73 5.41
CA ASP A 155 14.85 -2.01 4.99
C ASP A 155 14.68 -1.24 3.67
N GLY A 156 13.62 -1.52 2.90
CA GLY A 156 13.37 -0.93 1.58
C GLY A 156 14.25 -1.51 0.47
N GLY A 157 14.87 -2.67 0.67
CA GLY A 157 15.67 -3.34 -0.36
C GLY A 157 14.84 -3.96 -1.48
N PHE A 158 13.66 -4.49 -1.15
CA PHE A 158 12.72 -5.10 -2.08
C PHE A 158 11.30 -4.59 -1.89
N ALA A 159 10.55 -4.61 -2.98
CA ALA A 159 9.15 -4.26 -3.03
C ALA A 159 8.36 -5.33 -3.81
N SER A 160 7.05 -5.35 -3.58
CA SER A 160 6.12 -6.15 -4.35
C SER A 160 4.87 -5.34 -4.67
N VAL A 161 4.33 -5.53 -5.86
CA VAL A 161 3.05 -4.92 -6.28
C VAL A 161 2.17 -5.98 -6.92
N ARG A 162 0.88 -5.96 -6.62
CA ARG A 162 -0.11 -6.81 -7.28
C ARG A 162 -0.55 -6.18 -8.59
N VAL A 163 -0.58 -6.99 -9.63
CA VAL A 163 -0.99 -6.63 -10.98
C VAL A 163 -2.18 -7.48 -11.37
N ALA A 164 -3.25 -6.85 -11.83
CA ALA A 164 -4.40 -7.49 -12.44
C ALA A 164 -4.56 -6.96 -13.87
N VAL A 165 -4.64 -7.87 -14.83
CA VAL A 165 -4.86 -7.59 -16.25
C VAL A 165 -6.13 -8.30 -16.68
N THR A 166 -7.06 -7.56 -17.27
CA THR A 166 -8.22 -8.12 -17.97
C THR A 166 -7.95 -8.03 -19.46
N PRO A 167 -7.65 -9.15 -20.14
CA PRO A 167 -7.53 -9.17 -21.59
C PRO A 167 -8.88 -8.83 -22.25
N ARG A 168 -8.87 -8.27 -23.47
CA ARG A 168 -10.13 -8.11 -24.24
C ARG A 168 -10.77 -9.45 -24.57
N ASN A 169 -9.92 -10.44 -24.82
CA ASN A 169 -10.28 -11.82 -25.09
C ASN A 169 -9.43 -12.72 -24.20
N GLY A 170 -10.07 -13.53 -23.35
CA GLY A 170 -9.38 -14.47 -22.47
C GLY A 170 -9.77 -14.35 -21.01
N VAL A 171 -8.96 -14.93 -20.13
CA VAL A 171 -9.20 -14.98 -18.68
C VAL A 171 -8.39 -13.89 -17.99
N ASN A 172 -8.93 -13.32 -16.91
CA ASN A 172 -8.20 -12.38 -16.06
C ASN A 172 -6.88 -12.97 -15.57
N GLN A 173 -5.83 -12.18 -15.67
CA GLN A 173 -4.47 -12.54 -15.29
C GLN A 173 -4.06 -11.76 -14.05
N PHE A 174 -3.46 -12.44 -13.11
CA PHE A 174 -3.05 -11.86 -11.84
C PHE A 174 -1.63 -12.32 -11.52
N ALA A 175 -0.78 -11.39 -11.12
CA ALA A 175 0.53 -11.70 -10.62
C ALA A 175 0.98 -10.70 -9.57
N ILE A 176 2.00 -11.08 -8.80
CA ILE A 176 2.72 -10.19 -7.91
C ILE A 176 4.13 -10.03 -8.48
N ALA A 177 4.48 -8.82 -8.86
CA ALA A 177 5.80 -8.49 -9.36
C ALA A 177 6.74 -8.22 -8.18
N LEU A 178 7.92 -8.85 -8.19
CA LEU A 178 8.96 -8.65 -7.19
C LEU A 178 10.02 -7.71 -7.77
N ILE A 179 10.33 -6.64 -7.03
CA ILE A 179 11.15 -5.53 -7.50
C ILE A 179 12.29 -5.32 -6.52
N ARG A 180 13.52 -5.23 -7.02
CA ARG A 180 14.64 -4.71 -6.26
C ARG A 180 14.63 -3.19 -6.32
N VAL A 181 14.58 -2.53 -5.18
CA VAL A 181 14.36 -1.08 -5.11
C VAL A 181 15.59 -0.29 -5.56
N ALA A 182 16.80 -0.84 -5.37
CA ALA A 182 18.06 -0.17 -5.70
C ALA A 182 18.17 0.24 -7.18
N ASP A 183 17.72 -0.63 -8.08
CA ASP A 183 17.89 -0.51 -9.54
C ASP A 183 16.58 -0.67 -10.33
N GLY A 184 15.46 -0.94 -9.64
CA GLY A 184 14.18 -1.21 -10.30
C GLY A 184 14.14 -2.56 -11.02
N ALA A 185 15.09 -3.47 -10.74
CA ALA A 185 15.12 -4.75 -11.42
C ALA A 185 13.93 -5.62 -11.00
N LEU A 186 13.20 -6.16 -11.99
CA LEU A 186 12.21 -7.21 -11.76
C LEU A 186 12.94 -8.52 -11.45
N THR A 187 12.85 -8.99 -10.21
CA THR A 187 13.53 -10.19 -9.74
C THR A 187 12.68 -11.45 -9.90
N GLY A 188 11.37 -11.31 -10.08
CA GLY A 188 10.47 -12.43 -10.34
C GLY A 188 9.01 -12.02 -10.38
N PHE A 189 8.17 -12.97 -10.76
CA PHE A 189 6.71 -12.87 -10.72
C PHE A 189 6.15 -14.07 -9.98
N LEU A 190 5.15 -13.83 -9.13
CA LEU A 190 4.35 -14.88 -8.52
C LEU A 190 2.99 -14.88 -9.21
N PRO A 191 2.67 -15.91 -10.02
CA PRO A 191 1.37 -16.01 -10.66
C PRO A 191 0.31 -16.29 -9.60
N GLY A 192 -0.90 -15.73 -9.74
CA GLY A 192 -1.93 -16.04 -8.75
C GLY A 192 -3.32 -15.50 -9.04
N SER A 193 -4.17 -16.33 -9.66
CA SER A 193 -5.61 -16.31 -9.38
C SER A 193 -5.93 -16.78 -7.95
N THR A 194 -4.97 -17.44 -7.29
CA THR A 194 -5.09 -17.98 -5.93
C THR A 194 -4.37 -17.15 -4.88
N LEU A 195 -3.50 -16.20 -5.20
CA LEU A 195 -2.80 -15.40 -4.18
C LEU A 195 -3.73 -14.30 -3.63
N GLN A 196 -3.99 -14.32 -2.32
CA GLN A 196 -4.88 -13.36 -1.65
C GLN A 196 -4.09 -12.26 -0.92
N ASP A 197 -3.07 -12.65 -0.17
CA ASP A 197 -2.23 -11.74 0.60
C ASP A 197 -0.76 -12.12 0.48
N VAL A 198 0.11 -11.12 0.61
CA VAL A 198 1.56 -11.26 0.57
C VAL A 198 2.20 -10.37 1.62
N GLY A 199 3.09 -10.96 2.42
CA GLY A 199 3.83 -10.27 3.47
C GLY A 199 5.32 -10.60 3.42
N TRP A 200 6.16 -9.57 3.44
CA TRP A 200 7.60 -9.75 3.58
C TRP A 200 7.96 -10.09 5.03
N SER A 201 8.90 -11.01 5.22
CA SER A 201 9.46 -11.25 6.55
C SER A 201 10.21 -10.01 7.05
N PRO A 202 10.38 -9.85 8.38
CA PRO A 202 11.13 -8.72 8.94
C PRO A 202 12.58 -8.62 8.43
N SER A 203 13.18 -9.76 8.05
CA SER A 203 14.52 -9.85 7.48
C SER A 203 14.58 -9.59 5.98
N GLY A 204 13.43 -9.43 5.32
CA GLY A 204 13.30 -9.23 3.87
C GLY A 204 13.71 -10.44 3.02
N ARG A 205 14.06 -11.57 3.66
CA ARG A 205 14.55 -12.77 2.97
C ARG A 205 13.45 -13.73 2.53
N LEU A 206 12.27 -13.63 3.14
CA LEU A 206 11.15 -14.52 2.87
C LEU A 206 9.94 -13.68 2.48
N LEU A 207 9.14 -14.23 1.57
CA LEU A 207 7.84 -13.72 1.23
C LEU A 207 6.82 -14.78 1.62
N GLY A 208 5.96 -14.47 2.59
CA GLY A 208 4.81 -15.29 2.92
C GLY A 208 3.66 -14.93 1.99
N SER A 209 2.87 -15.93 1.58
CA SER A 209 1.67 -15.72 0.80
C SER A 209 0.53 -16.63 1.23
N THR A 210 -0.71 -16.15 1.19
CA THR A 210 -1.90 -17.00 1.35
C THR A 210 -2.46 -17.39 -0.02
N LEU A 211 -2.67 -18.70 -0.19
CA LEU A 211 -3.30 -19.29 -1.37
C LEU A 211 -4.79 -19.55 -1.08
N ALA A 212 -5.68 -19.06 -1.93
CA ALA A 212 -7.09 -19.41 -1.98
C ALA A 212 -7.23 -20.77 -2.66
N GLY A 213 -7.30 -21.83 -1.86
CA GLY A 213 -7.54 -23.20 -2.27
C GLY A 213 -7.48 -24.15 -1.07
N ARG A 214 -8.41 -25.12 -0.99
CA ARG A 214 -8.47 -26.12 0.10
C ARG A 214 -7.13 -26.86 0.21
N PRO A 215 -6.72 -27.31 1.42
CA PRO A 215 -5.65 -28.28 1.53
C PRO A 215 -6.05 -29.51 0.73
N GLU A 216 -5.22 -29.92 -0.24
CA GLU A 216 -5.34 -31.23 -0.84
C GLU A 216 -5.07 -32.26 0.26
N SER A 217 -6.05 -33.12 0.50
CA SER A 217 -6.00 -34.28 1.40
C SER A 217 -5.23 -35.43 0.78
#